data_AF-A0A0A8JM94-F1
#
_entry.id   AF-A0A0A8JM94-F1
#
_cell.length_a   1.000
_cell.length_b   1.000
_cell.length_c   1.000
_cell.angle_alpha   90.00
_cell.angle_beta   90.00
_cell.angle_gamma   90.00
#
_symmetry.space_group_name_H-M   'P 1'
#
loop_
_entity.id
_entity.type
_entity.pdbx_description
1 polymer ?
#
loop_
_entity_poly.entity_id
_entity_poly.type
_entity_poly.pdbx_seq_one_letter_code
_entity_poly.pdbx_strand_id
1 'polypeptide(L)'
;MLLNVSSTRGKEHKLLFESNEEIFHYNPPFRVSSFVKFDALYKVEKCVELNNCILSRKQKLDSDELTRLIDLYEQYIGQNEIKESITTANELRRYLARP
;
A
#
# COMPACT_ATOMS: atom_id res chain seq x y z
N MET A 1 -5.83 -2.96 -8.65
CA MET A 1 -5.85 -3.26 -7.20
C MET A 1 -4.62 -2.64 -6.57
N LEU A 2 -4.77 -2.04 -5.40
CA LEU A 2 -3.70 -1.37 -4.66
C LEU A 2 -3.76 -1.80 -3.20
N LEU A 3 -2.61 -2.15 -2.62
CA LEU A 3 -2.46 -2.36 -1.19
C LEU A 3 -2.09 -1.05 -0.51
N ASN A 4 -2.58 -0.86 0.72
CA ASN A 4 -2.30 0.33 1.49
C ASN A 4 -0.98 0.20 2.25
N VAL A 5 -0.15 1.24 2.20
CA VAL A 5 1.12 1.30 2.91
C VAL A 5 1.11 2.48 3.86
N SER A 6 1.63 2.30 5.06
CA SER A 6 1.74 3.33 6.08
C SER A 6 3.15 3.38 6.65
N SER A 7 3.61 4.56 7.05
CA SER A 7 4.86 4.67 7.80
C SER A 7 4.72 4.04 9.19
N THR A 8 5.76 3.34 9.60
CA THR A 8 5.82 2.62 10.88
C THR A 8 5.92 3.58 12.07
N ARG A 9 6.57 4.74 11.90
CA ARG A 9 6.78 5.73 12.97
C ARG A 9 5.47 6.14 13.65
N GLY A 10 5.41 5.93 14.97
CA GLY A 10 4.25 6.20 15.83
C GLY A 10 3.09 5.21 15.66
N LYS A 11 3.32 4.11 14.92
CA LYS A 11 2.34 3.06 14.60
C LYS A 11 2.95 1.67 14.78
N GLU A 12 4.00 1.55 15.58
CA GLU A 12 4.77 0.32 15.79
C GLU A 12 3.88 -0.82 16.29
N HIS A 13 2.94 -0.51 17.19
CA HIS A 13 1.95 -1.46 17.70
C HIS A 13 1.07 -2.09 16.59
N LYS A 14 0.99 -1.48 15.41
CA LYS A 14 0.20 -2.02 14.30
C LYS A 14 0.87 -3.23 13.63
N LEU A 15 2.18 -3.41 13.79
CA LEU A 15 2.89 -4.59 13.32
C LEU A 15 2.55 -5.86 14.12
N LEU A 16 1.84 -5.72 15.25
CA LEU A 16 1.35 -6.86 16.02
C LEU A 16 0.09 -7.49 15.39
N PHE A 17 -0.54 -6.84 14.42
CA PHE A 17 -1.69 -7.40 13.70
C PHE A 17 -1.21 -8.29 12.56
N GLU A 18 -1.77 -9.49 12.45
CA GLU A 18 -1.47 -10.45 11.37
C GLU A 18 -1.77 -9.90 9.97
N SER A 19 -2.63 -8.88 9.87
CA SER A 19 -2.94 -8.20 8.62
C SER A 19 -1.89 -7.17 8.19
N ASN A 20 -0.88 -6.89 9.00
CA ASN A 20 0.14 -5.89 8.72
C ASN A 20 1.52 -6.52 8.65
N GLU A 21 2.24 -6.24 7.57
CA GLU A 21 3.57 -6.79 7.34
C GLU A 21 4.59 -5.65 7.18
N GLU A 22 5.71 -5.74 7.90
CA GLU A 22 6.80 -4.78 7.76
C GLU A 22 7.45 -4.90 6.38
N ILE A 23 7.82 -3.74 5.81
CA ILE A 23 8.58 -3.67 4.57
C ILE A 23 10.06 -3.45 4.94
N PHE A 24 10.90 -4.46 4.76
CA PHE A 24 12.32 -4.42 5.14
C PHE A 24 13.14 -3.58 4.15
N HIS A 25 13.05 -3.89 2.85
CA HIS A 25 13.73 -3.12 1.80
C HIS A 25 12.83 -1.99 1.27
N TYR A 26 12.41 -1.10 2.16
CA TYR A 26 11.38 -0.08 1.88
C TYR A 26 11.86 1.09 1.01
N ASN A 27 13.18 1.36 0.93
CA ASN A 27 13.73 2.50 0.21
C ASN A 27 14.64 2.05 -0.95
N PRO A 28 14.30 2.40 -2.21
CA PRO A 28 13.06 3.02 -2.67
C PRO A 28 11.84 2.07 -2.60
N PRO A 29 10.59 2.58 -2.68
CA PRO A 29 10.19 3.97 -2.92
C PRO A 29 9.94 4.78 -1.65
N PHE A 30 9.83 4.16 -0.48
CA PHE A 30 9.50 4.83 0.76
C PHE A 30 10.76 5.42 1.42
N ARG A 31 10.69 6.65 1.93
CA ARG A 31 11.85 7.30 2.56
C ARG A 31 12.06 6.91 4.03
N VAL A 32 11.09 6.21 4.60
CA VAL A 32 11.04 5.81 6.01
C VAL A 32 10.49 4.40 6.11
N SER A 33 10.86 3.68 7.19
CA SER A 33 10.29 2.37 7.49
C SER A 33 8.76 2.44 7.43
N SER A 34 8.21 1.44 6.75
CA SER A 34 6.80 1.37 6.37
C SER A 34 6.32 -0.08 6.46
N PHE A 35 5.01 -0.25 6.56
CA PHE A 35 4.35 -1.55 6.57
C PHE A 35 3.16 -1.54 5.61
N VAL A 36 2.89 -2.69 5.00
CA VAL A 36 1.74 -2.92 4.13
C VAL A 36 0.59 -3.51 4.95
N LYS A 37 -0.65 -3.22 4.55
CA LYS A 37 -1.86 -3.79 5.14
C LYS A 37 -2.55 -4.71 4.15
N PHE A 38 -2.72 -5.97 4.52
CA PHE A 38 -3.35 -6.99 3.70
C PHE A 38 -4.87 -7.00 3.83
N ASP A 39 -5.41 -6.52 4.96
CA ASP A 39 -6.86 -6.49 5.23
C ASP A 39 -7.63 -5.38 4.47
N ALA A 40 -6.92 -4.46 3.82
CA ALA A 40 -7.48 -3.28 3.19
C ALA A 40 -7.05 -3.15 1.72
N LEU A 41 -7.92 -3.61 0.82
CA LEU A 41 -7.69 -3.56 -0.61
C LEU A 41 -8.40 -2.38 -1.27
N TYR A 42 -7.68 -1.63 -2.10
CA TYR A 42 -8.25 -0.48 -2.82
C TYR A 42 -8.39 -0.77 -4.32
N LYS A 43 -9.59 -0.51 -4.85
CA LYS A 43 -9.90 -0.50 -6.28
C LYS A 43 -10.06 0.95 -6.72
N VAL A 44 -9.00 1.50 -7.29
CA VAL A 44 -8.98 2.88 -7.79
C VAL A 44 -9.26 2.88 -9.30
N GLU A 45 -10.20 3.72 -9.72
CA GLU A 45 -10.48 3.95 -11.13
C GLU A 45 -9.24 4.51 -11.85
N LYS A 46 -8.93 3.98 -13.04
CA LYS A 46 -7.76 4.42 -13.80
C LYS A 46 -7.99 5.84 -14.31
N CYS A 47 -7.16 6.78 -13.87
CA CYS A 47 -7.23 8.17 -14.30
C CYS A 47 -5.83 8.80 -14.42
N VAL A 48 -5.74 9.97 -15.07
CA VAL A 48 -4.44 10.62 -15.38
C VAL A 48 -3.73 11.12 -14.12
N GLU A 49 -4.49 11.46 -13.09
CA GLU A 49 -4.02 12.00 -11.81
C GLU A 49 -3.16 11.00 -11.04
N LEU A 50 -3.34 9.69 -11.27
CA LEU A 50 -2.49 8.65 -10.67
C LEU A 50 -1.03 8.80 -11.08
N ASN A 51 -0.74 9.29 -12.29
CA ASN A 51 0.64 9.51 -12.74
C ASN A 51 1.37 10.56 -11.89
N ASN A 52 0.62 11.51 -11.33
CA ASN A 52 1.15 12.55 -10.45
C ASN A 52 1.37 12.05 -9.02
N CYS A 53 0.78 10.89 -8.67
CA CYS A 53 0.87 10.29 -7.34
C CYS A 53 2.04 9.29 -7.20
N ILE A 54 2.82 9.06 -8.28
CA ILE A 54 3.93 8.09 -8.24
C ILE A 54 5.12 8.71 -7.51
N LEU A 55 5.48 8.11 -6.38
CA LEU A 55 6.59 8.56 -5.53
C LEU A 55 7.96 8.30 -6.16
N SER A 56 8.98 8.92 -5.57
CA SER A 56 10.41 8.59 -5.74
C SER A 56 10.87 8.44 -7.18
N ARG A 57 10.43 9.35 -8.08
CA ARG A 57 10.79 9.36 -9.51
C ARG A 57 10.54 8.01 -10.20
N LYS A 58 9.47 7.30 -9.81
CA LYS A 58 9.08 5.97 -10.33
C LYS A 58 10.07 4.85 -9.99
N GLN A 59 10.98 5.06 -9.04
CA GLN A 59 11.76 3.95 -8.48
C GLN A 59 10.80 2.96 -7.82
N LYS A 60 11.08 1.67 -8.02
CA LYS A 60 10.23 0.58 -7.56
C LYS A 60 10.74 0.06 -6.22
N LEU A 61 9.88 -0.68 -5.54
CA LEU A 61 10.32 -1.52 -4.42
C LEU A 61 11.33 -2.55 -4.94
N ASP A 62 12.23 -2.96 -4.07
CA ASP A 62 13.11 -4.11 -4.30
C ASP A 62 12.29 -5.33 -4.79
N SER A 63 12.80 -6.06 -5.77
CA SER A 63 12.03 -7.12 -6.42
C SER A 63 11.77 -8.29 -5.48
N ASP A 64 12.76 -8.65 -4.67
CA ASP A 64 12.67 -9.79 -3.77
C ASP A 64 11.71 -9.45 -2.63
N GLU A 65 11.77 -8.22 -2.13
CA GLU A 65 10.80 -7.70 -1.16
C GLU A 65 9.38 -7.66 -1.74
N LEU A 66 9.20 -7.22 -2.99
CA LEU A 66 7.89 -7.23 -3.63
C LEU A 66 7.33 -8.65 -3.78
N THR A 67 8.15 -9.61 -4.22
CA THR A 67 7.76 -11.02 -4.33
C THR A 67 7.35 -11.57 -2.96
N ARG A 68 8.16 -11.34 -1.93
CA ARG A 68 7.85 -11.76 -0.55
C ARG A 68 6.49 -11.22 -0.08
N LEU A 69 6.22 -9.93 -0.32
CA LEU A 69 4.95 -9.32 0.08
C LEU A 69 3.75 -9.86 -0.71
N ILE A 70 3.94 -10.23 -1.98
CA ILE A 70 2.90 -10.88 -2.79
C ILE A 70 2.59 -12.26 -2.23
N ASP A 71 3.61 -13.07 -1.96
CA ASP A 71 3.44 -14.43 -1.43
C ASP A 71 2.70 -14.41 -0.08
N LEU A 72 3.10 -13.50 0.82
CA LEU A 72 2.42 -13.31 2.12
C LEU A 72 0.98 -12.83 1.97
N TYR A 73 0.72 -11.92 1.04
CA TYR A 73 -0.64 -11.45 0.76
C TYR A 73 -1.51 -12.59 0.23
N GLU A 74 -1.03 -13.39 -0.72
CA GLU A 74 -1.77 -14.53 -1.27
C GLU A 74 -2.11 -15.57 -0.19
N GLN A 75 -1.17 -15.85 0.70
CA GLN A 75 -1.42 -16.70 1.87
C GLN A 75 -2.50 -16.09 2.78
N TYR A 76 -2.41 -14.80 3.08
CA TYR A 76 -3.35 -14.11 3.96
C TYR A 76 -4.78 -14.14 3.42
N ILE A 77 -4.99 -13.80 2.15
CA ILE A 77 -6.33 -13.77 1.53
C ILE A 77 -6.94 -15.16 1.36
N GLY A 78 -6.12 -16.22 1.30
CA GLY A 78 -6.60 -17.60 1.26
C GLY A 78 -7.28 -18.04 2.56
N GLN A 79 -7.05 -17.31 3.65
CA GLN A 79 -7.51 -17.67 5.01
C GLN A 79 -8.44 -16.61 5.63
N ASN A 80 -8.56 -15.43 5.01
CA ASN A 80 -9.22 -14.28 5.62
C ASN A 80 -10.12 -13.54 4.62
N GLU A 81 -11.22 -12.96 5.12
CA GLU A 81 -12.04 -12.03 4.35
C GLU A 81 -11.36 -10.66 4.24
N ILE A 82 -11.37 -10.09 3.04
CA ILE A 82 -10.72 -8.80 2.75
C ILE A 82 -11.75 -7.70 2.54
N LYS A 83 -11.51 -6.54 3.15
CA LYS A 83 -12.34 -5.36 2.92
C LYS A 83 -11.87 -4.65 1.67
N GLU A 84 -12.76 -4.55 0.69
CA GLU A 84 -12.52 -3.76 -0.50
C GLU A 84 -13.09 -2.35 -0.36
N SER A 85 -12.29 -1.34 -0.73
CA SER A 85 -12.74 0.04 -0.88
C SER A 85 -12.59 0.45 -2.34
N ILE A 86 -13.67 0.98 -2.91
CA ILE A 86 -13.66 1.55 -4.26
C ILE A 86 -13.36 3.04 -4.15
N THR A 87 -12.55 3.57 -5.05
CA THR A 87 -12.27 5.01 -5.15
C THR A 87 -12.39 5.44 -6.60
N THR A 88 -13.38 6.29 -6.87
CA THR A 88 -13.62 6.87 -8.18
C THR A 88 -12.58 7.94 -8.52
N ALA A 89 -12.43 8.26 -9.80
CA ALA A 89 -11.54 9.34 -10.24
C ALA A 89 -11.95 10.70 -9.61
N ASN A 90 -13.24 10.94 -9.43
CA ASN A 90 -13.75 12.17 -8.80
C ASN A 90 -13.40 12.24 -7.31
N GLU A 91 -13.47 11.14 -6.57
CA GLU A 91 -13.04 11.11 -5.17
C GLU A 91 -11.54 11.34 -5.05
N LEU A 92 -10.74 10.71 -5.91
CA LEU A 92 -9.29 10.93 -5.94
C LEU A 92 -8.96 12.40 -6.18
N ARG A 93 -9.61 13.07 -7.15
CA ARG A 93 -9.44 14.51 -7.39
C ARG A 93 -9.76 15.35 -6.15
N ARG A 94 -10.82 15.00 -5.42
CA ARG A 94 -11.18 15.71 -4.18
C ARG A 94 -10.12 15.53 -3.10
N TYR A 95 -9.47 14.36 -3.00
CA TYR A 95 -8.36 14.16 -2.07
C TYR A 95 -7.12 14.98 -2.46
N LEU A 96 -6.78 15.00 -3.75
CA LEU A 96 -5.61 15.72 -4.25
C LEU A 96 -5.77 17.26 -4.25
N ALA A 97 -7.01 17.75 -4.27
CA ALA A 97 -7.31 19.18 -4.20
C ALA A 97 -7.29 19.76 -2.78
N ARG A 98 -7.12 18.93 -1.75
CA ARG A 98 -7.00 19.41 -0.37
C ARG A 98 -5.60 20.02 -0.15
N PRO A 99 -5.52 21.25 0.38
CA PRO A 99 -4.25 21.94 0.63
C PRO A 99 -3.40 21.23 1.70
#